data_AF-A0ABD5QYU0-F1
#
_entry.id   AF-A0ABD5QYU0-F1
#
_cell.length_a   1.000
_cell.length_b   1.000
_cell.length_c   1.000
_cell.angle_alpha   90.00
_cell.angle_beta   90.00
_cell.angle_gamma   90.00
#
_symmetry.space_group_name_H-M   'P 1'
#
loop_
_entity.id
_entity.type
_entity.pdbx_description
1 polymer ?
#
loop_
_entity_poly.entity_id
_entity_poly.type
_entity_poly.pdbx_seq_one_letter_code
_entity_poly.pdbx_strand_id
1 'polypeptide(L)'
;MQVVGYETGGVGEGGDGSGSGDGSVSSAAGGLYVAAAGDVEFVEAAPGTDLSFGLGERRCAGTVHDGGHVPCNADAAPYCDAHSSVWVCARCTGTCLKDEMDCHEEHAMYLAAFAPDTFKVGVTRLWRLKTRLREQGADRAAHVRTFPDGRVAREVEAELASGPDLVDRVRVPTKLDGFGRAVDGEAWAALVDRFDPIERFDFEYGLALDERPVAETMAAGTVRGWKGRVLVLERNGSTYAVDARELVGYELTETVPDRDLQSSLGAFGG
;
A
#
# COMPACT_ATOMS: atom_id res chain seq x y z
N MET A 1 -13.64 -19.41 -4.48
CA MET A 1 -12.96 -18.55 -3.48
C MET A 1 -12.88 -17.14 -4.06
N GLN A 2 -13.16 -16.07 -3.32
CA GLN A 2 -13.09 -14.69 -3.81
C GLN A 2 -12.13 -13.86 -2.95
N VAL A 3 -11.26 -13.05 -3.55
CA VAL A 3 -10.43 -12.11 -2.78
C VAL A 3 -11.32 -10.96 -2.28
N VAL A 4 -11.41 -10.80 -0.96
CA VAL A 4 -12.28 -9.80 -0.31
C VAL A 4 -11.51 -8.68 0.38
N GLY A 5 -10.20 -8.84 0.52
CA GLY A 5 -9.31 -7.84 1.10
C GLY A 5 -7.85 -8.26 1.00
N TYR A 6 -6.97 -7.42 1.51
CA TYR A 6 -5.55 -7.70 1.63
C TYR A 6 -4.98 -7.02 2.86
N GLU A 7 -3.88 -7.56 3.35
CA GLU A 7 -3.06 -6.97 4.40
C GLU A 7 -1.64 -6.79 3.89
N THR A 8 -1.07 -5.62 4.11
CA THR A 8 0.33 -5.34 3.79
C THR A 8 1.15 -5.58 5.03
N GLY A 9 2.19 -6.41 4.96
CA GLY A 9 2.94 -6.85 6.13
C GLY A 9 3.35 -5.70 7.05
N GLY A 10 2.86 -5.76 8.30
CA GLY A 10 3.02 -4.73 9.32
C GLY A 10 4.19 -5.01 10.28
N VAL A 11 4.58 -3.99 11.03
CA VAL A 11 5.64 -4.06 12.06
C VAL A 11 5.22 -5.12 13.10
N GLY A 12 5.99 -6.21 13.24
CA GLY A 12 6.02 -6.90 14.52
C GLY A 12 6.54 -5.91 15.55
N GLU A 13 5.80 -5.67 16.63
CA GLU A 13 6.17 -4.74 17.70
C GLU A 13 7.56 -5.11 18.26
N GLY A 14 8.61 -4.49 17.71
CA GLY A 14 9.95 -4.55 18.25
C GLY A 14 9.97 -3.69 19.51
N GLY A 15 9.78 -4.32 20.66
CA GLY A 15 9.93 -3.67 21.96
C GLY A 15 11.32 -3.06 22.13
N ASP A 16 11.35 -1.88 22.73
CA ASP A 16 12.56 -1.25 23.23
C ASP A 16 13.27 -2.21 24.20
N GLY A 17 14.33 -2.85 23.72
CA GLY A 17 15.08 -3.81 24.50
C GLY A 17 16.46 -4.01 23.92
N SER A 18 17.44 -3.29 24.47
CA SER A 18 18.86 -3.60 24.30
C SER A 18 19.12 -5.07 24.65
N GLY A 19 19.34 -5.91 23.64
CA GLY A 19 19.64 -7.32 23.82
C GLY A 19 20.16 -7.93 22.53
N SER A 20 21.45 -8.21 22.47
CA SER A 20 22.07 -9.02 21.41
C SER A 20 21.41 -10.39 21.37
N GLY A 21 20.65 -10.66 20.33
CA GLY A 21 20.00 -11.96 20.09
C GLY A 21 19.60 -12.08 18.63
N ASP A 22 20.13 -13.10 17.96
CA ASP A 22 19.79 -13.53 16.60
C ASP A 22 18.34 -14.03 16.54
N GLY A 23 17.40 -13.08 16.46
CA GLY A 23 15.97 -13.34 16.35
C GLY A 23 15.44 -12.71 15.07
N SER A 24 15.10 -13.53 14.09
CA SER A 24 14.38 -13.09 12.90
C SER A 24 13.10 -12.38 13.35
N VAL A 25 13.07 -11.07 13.18
CA VAL A 25 11.86 -10.27 13.40
C VAL A 25 10.83 -10.77 12.39
N SER A 26 9.87 -11.58 12.85
CA SER A 26 8.71 -11.93 12.04
C SER A 26 7.91 -10.65 11.82
N SER A 27 8.19 -9.97 10.70
CA SER A 27 7.24 -9.04 10.12
C SER A 27 5.97 -9.84 9.88
N ALA A 28 4.83 -9.41 10.41
CA ALA A 28 3.56 -10.02 10.05
C ALA A 28 3.52 -10.09 8.51
N ALA A 29 3.46 -11.29 7.97
CA ALA A 29 3.51 -11.49 6.53
C ALA A 29 2.29 -10.83 5.89
N GLY A 30 2.49 -10.10 4.79
CA GLY A 30 1.36 -9.62 4.00
C GLY A 30 0.58 -10.78 3.42
N GLY A 31 -0.66 -10.56 3.02
CA GLY A 31 -1.52 -11.63 2.51
C GLY A 31 -2.85 -11.15 1.95
N LEU A 32 -3.63 -12.10 1.48
CA LEU A 32 -4.94 -11.88 0.89
C LEU A 32 -6.01 -12.48 1.81
N TYR A 33 -7.07 -11.73 2.05
CA TYR A 33 -8.28 -12.27 2.67
C TYR A 33 -9.15 -12.87 1.57
N VAL A 34 -9.46 -14.15 1.69
CA VAL A 34 -10.15 -14.95 0.67
C VAL A 34 -11.40 -15.54 1.27
N ALA A 35 -12.56 -15.24 0.69
CA ALA A 35 -13.83 -15.78 1.13
C ALA A 35 -14.17 -17.09 0.41
N ALA A 36 -14.61 -18.08 1.18
CA ALA A 36 -15.07 -19.38 0.72
C ALA A 36 -16.26 -19.83 1.56
N ALA A 37 -17.38 -20.19 0.91
CA ALA A 37 -18.58 -20.71 1.59
C ALA A 37 -19.14 -19.85 2.76
N GLY A 38 -18.85 -18.55 2.78
CA GLY A 38 -19.29 -17.62 3.83
C GLY A 38 -18.24 -17.35 4.92
N ASP A 39 -17.15 -18.12 4.95
CA ASP A 39 -16.01 -17.90 5.83
C ASP A 39 -14.91 -17.10 5.12
N VAL A 40 -14.05 -16.42 5.90
CA VAL A 40 -12.88 -15.69 5.39
C VAL A 40 -11.61 -16.36 5.88
N GLU A 41 -10.77 -16.78 4.94
CA GLU A 41 -9.45 -17.35 5.17
C GLU A 41 -8.36 -16.34 4.84
N PHE A 42 -7.23 -16.41 5.53
CA PHE A 42 -6.05 -15.60 5.22
C PHE A 42 -5.05 -16.44 4.43
N VAL A 43 -4.82 -16.06 3.18
CA VAL A 43 -3.77 -16.62 2.33
C VAL A 43 -2.52 -15.79 2.53
N GLU A 44 -1.57 -16.35 3.28
CA GLU A 44 -0.28 -15.73 3.52
C GLU A 44 0.50 -15.55 2.22
N ALA A 45 1.11 -14.38 2.05
CA ALA A 45 1.98 -14.03 0.93
C ALA A 45 3.27 -13.42 1.50
N ALA A 46 3.97 -14.20 2.32
CA ALA A 46 5.29 -13.86 2.83
C ALA A 46 6.33 -13.99 1.71
N PRO A 47 7.49 -13.30 1.79
CA PRO A 47 8.62 -13.60 0.93
C PRO A 47 8.96 -15.09 0.91
N GLY A 48 9.10 -15.67 -0.28
CA GLY A 48 9.35 -17.09 -0.51
C GLY A 48 8.10 -17.97 -0.61
N THR A 49 6.90 -17.45 -0.31
CA THR A 49 5.65 -18.20 -0.50
C THR A 49 5.29 -18.29 -1.98
N ASP A 50 4.86 -19.47 -2.44
CA ASP A 50 4.32 -19.65 -3.78
C ASP A 50 2.81 -19.43 -3.79
N LEU A 51 2.36 -18.47 -4.61
CA LEU A 51 0.95 -18.34 -4.97
C LEU A 51 0.70 -19.11 -6.26
N SER A 52 -0.41 -19.83 -6.35
CA SER A 52 -0.74 -20.68 -7.49
C SER A 52 -2.20 -20.57 -7.89
N PHE A 53 -2.74 -19.35 -7.92
CA PHE A 53 -4.14 -19.10 -8.24
C PHE A 53 -4.30 -18.52 -9.65
N GLY A 54 -5.23 -19.07 -10.41
CA GLY A 54 -5.81 -18.39 -11.55
C GLY A 54 -6.80 -17.32 -11.10
N LEU A 55 -7.05 -16.33 -11.97
CA LEU A 55 -8.05 -15.29 -11.75
C LEU A 55 -9.28 -15.56 -12.63
N GLY A 56 -10.44 -15.71 -12.01
CA GLY A 56 -11.74 -15.88 -12.64
C GLY A 56 -12.47 -14.55 -12.85
N GLU A 57 -13.79 -14.55 -12.67
CA GLU A 57 -14.59 -13.33 -12.79
C GLU A 57 -14.26 -12.33 -11.67
N ARG A 58 -14.39 -11.03 -11.96
CA ARG A 58 -14.25 -9.96 -10.97
C ARG A 58 -15.59 -9.29 -10.73
N ARG A 59 -16.01 -9.25 -9.47
CA ARG A 59 -17.28 -8.64 -9.03
C ARG A 59 -17.10 -7.93 -7.70
N CYS A 60 -18.17 -7.34 -7.18
CA CYS A 60 -18.15 -6.72 -5.86
C CYS A 60 -17.69 -7.72 -4.79
N ALA A 61 -16.70 -7.33 -3.99
CA ALA A 61 -16.17 -8.14 -2.90
C ALA A 61 -17.13 -8.29 -1.72
N GLY A 62 -18.25 -7.56 -1.71
CA GLY A 62 -19.24 -7.60 -0.63
C GLY A 62 -18.69 -6.97 0.65
N THR A 63 -19.09 -7.51 1.80
CA THR A 63 -18.66 -7.02 3.11
C THR A 63 -18.16 -8.18 3.96
N VAL A 64 -17.12 -7.94 4.76
CA VAL A 64 -16.68 -8.86 5.83
C VAL A 64 -17.15 -8.28 7.16
N HIS A 65 -17.88 -9.06 7.94
CA HIS A 65 -18.40 -8.68 9.25
C HIS A 65 -18.24 -9.83 10.23
N ASP A 66 -17.63 -9.56 11.40
CA ASP A 66 -17.37 -10.53 12.46
C ASP A 66 -16.72 -11.84 11.98
N GLY A 67 -15.78 -11.73 11.03
CA GLY A 67 -15.07 -12.87 10.43
C GLY A 67 -15.84 -13.62 9.33
N GLY A 68 -17.13 -13.33 9.15
CA GLY A 68 -17.96 -13.87 8.07
C GLY A 68 -17.98 -12.98 6.84
N HIS A 69 -18.17 -13.59 5.66
CA HIS A 69 -18.34 -12.90 4.38
C HIS A 69 -19.80 -12.85 3.96
N VAL A 70 -20.28 -11.65 3.65
CA VAL A 70 -21.57 -11.42 3.01
C VAL A 70 -21.32 -11.12 1.52
N PRO A 71 -21.60 -12.07 0.61
CA PRO A 71 -21.31 -11.89 -0.80
C PRO A 71 -22.24 -10.87 -1.47
N CYS A 72 -21.77 -10.28 -2.56
CA CYS A 72 -22.56 -9.37 -3.38
C CYS A 72 -22.54 -9.81 -4.84
N ASN A 73 -23.71 -9.83 -5.48
CA ASN A 73 -23.85 -10.23 -6.89
C ASN A 73 -23.73 -9.06 -7.87
N ALA A 74 -23.33 -7.87 -7.41
CA ALA A 74 -23.13 -6.72 -8.29
C ALA A 74 -21.83 -6.86 -9.09
N ASP A 75 -21.90 -6.60 -10.39
CA ASP A 75 -20.75 -6.71 -11.31
C ASP A 75 -19.68 -5.63 -11.05
N ALA A 76 -20.05 -4.52 -10.41
CA ALA A 76 -19.13 -3.43 -10.10
C ALA A 76 -18.04 -3.86 -9.09
N ALA A 77 -16.77 -3.64 -9.44
CA ALA A 77 -15.61 -4.07 -8.67
C ALA A 77 -14.63 -2.90 -8.39
N PRO A 78 -13.84 -2.94 -7.30
CA PRO A 78 -13.86 -3.96 -6.24
C PRO A 78 -15.08 -3.87 -5.32
N TYR A 79 -15.78 -2.73 -5.32
CA TYR A 79 -17.01 -2.54 -4.56
C TYR A 79 -18.04 -1.79 -5.41
N CYS A 80 -19.30 -2.22 -5.37
CA CYS A 80 -20.42 -1.46 -5.92
C CYS A 80 -20.75 -0.25 -5.03
N ASP A 81 -21.63 0.64 -5.49
CA ASP A 81 -21.98 1.88 -4.76
C ASP A 81 -22.44 1.61 -3.33
N ALA A 82 -23.23 0.55 -3.11
CA ALA A 82 -23.71 0.15 -1.79
C ALA A 82 -22.61 -0.34 -0.84
N HIS A 83 -21.50 -0.84 -1.38
CA HIS A 83 -20.35 -1.33 -0.61
C HIS A 83 -19.16 -0.36 -0.67
N SER A 84 -19.30 0.78 -1.35
CA SER A 84 -18.28 1.81 -1.39
C SER A 84 -18.35 2.64 -0.10
N SER A 85 -17.51 2.31 0.87
CA SER A 85 -17.40 3.17 2.06
C SER A 85 -16.66 4.46 1.69
N VAL A 86 -17.39 5.56 1.54
CA VAL A 86 -16.77 6.88 1.42
C VAL A 86 -16.40 7.36 2.82
N TRP A 87 -15.13 7.20 3.20
CA TRP A 87 -14.64 7.80 4.43
C TRP A 87 -14.49 9.32 4.23
N VAL A 88 -15.48 10.09 4.72
CA VAL A 88 -15.55 11.55 4.57
C VAL A 88 -14.29 12.27 5.08
N CYS A 89 -13.65 11.77 6.14
CA CYS A 89 -12.42 12.34 6.69
C CYS A 89 -11.22 12.22 5.74
N ALA A 90 -11.23 11.27 4.80
CA ALA A 90 -10.18 11.14 3.78
C ALA A 90 -10.30 12.18 2.66
N ARG A 91 -11.41 12.94 2.61
CA ARG A 91 -11.64 14.06 1.67
C ARG A 91 -11.63 15.43 2.36
N CYS A 92 -11.49 15.46 3.68
CA CYS A 92 -11.49 16.68 4.47
C CYS A 92 -10.18 17.45 4.24
N THR A 93 -10.27 18.73 3.90
CA THR A 93 -9.14 19.67 3.80
C THR A 93 -9.10 20.63 5.00
N GLY A 94 -9.61 20.17 6.15
CA GLY A 94 -9.83 20.94 7.38
C GLY A 94 -11.20 21.63 7.49
N THR A 95 -11.98 21.69 6.41
CA THR A 95 -13.43 21.92 6.51
C THR A 95 -14.11 20.59 6.82
N CYS A 96 -14.57 20.41 8.06
CA CYS A 96 -15.22 19.15 8.47
C CYS A 96 -16.49 18.91 7.66
N LEU A 97 -16.61 17.70 7.08
CA LEU A 97 -17.76 17.27 6.27
C LEU A 97 -18.79 16.47 7.09
N LYS A 98 -18.53 16.28 8.39
CA LYS A 98 -19.47 15.66 9.33
C LYS A 98 -20.28 16.75 10.03
N ASP A 99 -21.44 16.36 10.53
CA ASP A 99 -22.26 17.21 11.40
C ASP A 99 -21.53 17.54 12.71
N GLU A 100 -20.76 16.59 13.24
CA GLU A 100 -19.92 16.76 14.43
C GLU A 100 -18.49 16.28 14.15
N MET A 101 -17.51 17.09 14.58
CA MET A 101 -16.10 16.76 14.46
C MET A 101 -15.71 15.75 15.54
N ASP A 102 -14.99 14.70 15.17
CA ASP A 102 -14.53 13.64 16.09
C ASP A 102 -13.02 13.36 15.99
N CYS A 103 -12.26 14.18 15.24
CA CYS A 103 -10.83 14.00 15.02
C CYS A 103 -9.95 14.76 16.03
N HIS A 104 -10.20 14.56 17.32
CA HIS A 104 -9.54 15.27 18.43
C HIS A 104 -8.19 14.69 18.89
N GLU A 105 -7.78 13.55 18.33
CA GLU A 105 -6.49 12.93 18.66
C GLU A 105 -5.33 13.70 18.01
N GLU A 106 -4.14 13.58 18.60
CA GLU A 106 -2.93 14.15 18.01
C GLU A 106 -2.65 13.58 16.62
N HIS A 107 -2.27 14.46 15.69
CA HIS A 107 -1.93 14.10 14.32
C HIS A 107 -0.49 14.47 13.98
N ALA A 108 0.23 13.53 13.40
CA ALA A 108 1.53 13.77 12.78
C ALA A 108 1.34 14.25 11.35
N MET A 109 1.95 15.38 11.02
CA MET A 109 2.25 15.80 9.66
C MET A 109 3.61 15.24 9.27
N TYR A 110 3.66 14.58 8.13
CA TYR A 110 4.87 13.94 7.63
C TYR A 110 5.12 14.26 6.17
N LEU A 111 6.38 14.15 5.79
CA LEU A 111 6.83 14.07 4.40
C LEU A 111 7.15 12.61 4.07
N ALA A 112 6.86 12.18 2.86
CA ALA A 112 7.19 10.84 2.37
C ALA A 112 7.78 10.94 0.96
N ALA A 113 8.89 10.26 0.73
CA ALA A 113 9.51 10.14 -0.57
C ALA A 113 9.15 8.81 -1.23
N PHE A 114 8.87 8.89 -2.52
CA PHE A 114 8.72 7.76 -3.41
C PHE A 114 9.72 7.96 -4.53
N ALA A 115 10.59 6.96 -4.71
CA ALA A 115 11.65 7.07 -5.70
C ALA A 115 11.10 7.37 -7.12
N PRO A 116 11.88 8.07 -7.97
CA PRO A 116 13.09 8.77 -7.59
C PRO A 116 12.81 10.12 -6.89
N ASP A 117 11.82 10.89 -7.35
CA ASP A 117 11.68 12.32 -7.09
C ASP A 117 10.25 12.76 -6.73
N THR A 118 9.38 11.82 -6.34
CA THR A 118 8.02 12.15 -5.94
C THR A 118 7.93 12.32 -4.42
N PHE A 119 7.64 13.55 -3.97
CA PHE A 119 7.50 13.86 -2.55
C PHE A 119 6.07 14.18 -2.16
N LYS A 120 5.60 13.56 -1.08
CA LYS A 120 4.24 13.69 -0.56
C LYS A 120 4.27 14.35 0.80
N VAL A 121 3.33 15.28 1.03
CA VAL A 121 2.92 15.68 2.39
C VAL A 121 1.70 14.85 2.80
N GLY A 122 1.65 14.45 4.06
CA GLY A 122 0.56 13.65 4.58
C GLY A 122 0.27 13.93 6.04
N VAL A 123 -0.97 13.66 6.46
CA VAL A 123 -1.33 13.63 7.88
C VAL A 123 -1.93 12.29 8.29
N THR A 124 -1.69 11.91 9.55
CA THR A 124 -2.29 10.72 10.17
C THR A 124 -2.28 10.89 11.68
N ARG A 125 -3.02 10.04 12.41
CA ARG A 125 -2.93 10.01 13.87
C ARG A 125 -1.48 9.70 14.26
N LEU A 126 -0.95 10.41 15.26
CA LEU A 126 0.47 10.32 15.63
C LEU A 126 0.91 8.86 15.85
N TRP A 127 0.12 8.09 16.60
CA TRP A 127 0.38 6.68 16.89
C TRP A 127 0.33 5.75 15.65
N ARG A 128 -0.28 6.17 14.53
CA ARG A 128 -0.33 5.42 13.26
C ARG A 128 0.78 5.78 12.29
N LEU A 129 1.64 6.76 12.59
CA LEU A 129 2.56 7.33 11.61
C LEU A 129 3.38 6.28 10.85
N LYS A 130 4.14 5.45 11.58
CA LYS A 130 5.00 4.43 10.99
C LYS A 130 4.22 3.40 10.17
N THR A 131 3.07 2.95 10.68
CA THR A 131 2.17 2.02 9.97
C THR A 131 1.67 2.65 8.67
N ARG A 132 1.22 3.91 8.72
CA ARG A 132 0.71 4.63 7.56
C ARG A 132 1.77 4.87 6.48
N LEU A 133 3.01 5.09 6.87
CA LEU A 133 4.14 5.21 5.93
C LEU A 133 4.41 3.88 5.21
N ARG A 134 4.41 2.76 5.95
CA ARG A 134 4.57 1.43 5.37
C ARG A 134 3.41 1.02 4.46
N GLU A 135 2.16 1.23 4.88
CA GLU A 135 0.95 0.99 4.07
C GLU A 135 1.02 1.72 2.71
N GLN A 136 1.61 2.91 2.69
CA GLN A 136 1.78 3.70 1.48
C GLN A 136 2.96 3.24 0.61
N GLY A 137 3.93 2.51 1.16
CA GLY A 137 5.13 2.09 0.44
C GLY A 137 6.16 3.21 0.27
N ALA A 138 6.28 4.10 1.26
CA ALA A 138 7.26 5.19 1.22
C ALA A 138 8.69 4.64 1.31
N ASP A 139 9.62 5.16 0.50
CA ASP A 139 11.04 4.81 0.56
C ASP A 139 11.73 5.50 1.74
N ARG A 140 11.45 6.80 1.90
CA ARG A 140 11.91 7.61 3.03
C ARG A 140 10.75 8.43 3.58
N ALA A 141 10.86 8.85 4.83
CA ALA A 141 9.90 9.77 5.40
C ALA A 141 10.51 10.63 6.49
N ALA A 142 9.81 11.71 6.84
CA ALA A 142 10.14 12.55 7.96
C ALA A 142 8.85 12.95 8.70
N HIS A 143 8.82 12.76 10.02
CA HIS A 143 7.86 13.42 10.88
C HIS A 143 8.28 14.88 11.04
N VAL A 144 7.44 15.83 10.63
CA VAL A 144 7.83 17.27 10.60
C VAL A 144 7.07 18.13 11.60
N ARG A 145 5.86 17.74 12.02
CA ARG A 145 5.09 18.48 13.03
C ARG A 145 3.99 17.63 13.64
N THR A 146 3.71 17.81 14.93
CA THR A 146 2.53 17.28 15.61
C THR A 146 1.49 18.39 15.81
N PHE A 147 0.22 18.07 15.56
CA PHE A 147 -0.93 18.93 15.83
C PHE A 147 -1.85 18.30 16.88
N PRO A 148 -2.55 19.10 17.69
CA PRO A 148 -3.44 18.60 18.74
C PRO A 148 -4.70 17.92 18.19
N ASP A 149 -5.11 18.24 16.95
CA ASP A 149 -6.25 17.64 16.29
C ASP A 149 -6.01 17.48 14.78
N GLY A 150 -6.85 16.64 14.16
CA GLY A 150 -6.74 16.30 12.75
C GLY A 150 -7.29 17.35 11.80
N ARG A 151 -8.04 18.35 12.28
CA ARG A 151 -8.60 19.40 11.45
C ARG A 151 -7.50 20.39 11.08
N VAL A 152 -6.81 20.93 12.08
CA VAL A 152 -5.70 21.88 11.88
C VAL A 152 -4.59 21.23 11.05
N ALA A 153 -4.29 19.95 11.30
CA ALA A 153 -3.31 19.21 10.52
C ALA A 153 -3.67 19.17 9.01
N ARG A 154 -4.94 18.91 8.67
CA ARG A 154 -5.42 18.82 7.27
C ARG A 154 -5.50 20.17 6.56
N GLU A 155 -5.78 21.24 7.30
CA GLU A 155 -5.70 22.62 6.79
C GLU A 155 -4.28 22.91 6.28
N VAL A 156 -3.26 22.63 7.11
CA VAL A 156 -1.85 22.85 6.74
C VAL A 156 -1.37 21.88 5.64
N GLU A 157 -1.78 20.61 5.69
CA GLU A 157 -1.50 19.63 4.63
C GLU A 157 -2.00 20.11 3.27
N ALA A 158 -3.25 20.58 3.19
CA ALA A 158 -3.87 21.04 1.96
C ALA A 158 -3.18 22.28 1.40
N GLU A 159 -2.77 23.22 2.26
CA GLU A 159 -1.96 24.37 1.86
C GLU A 159 -0.62 23.94 1.24
N LEU A 160 0.12 23.07 1.92
CA LEU A 160 1.42 22.57 1.43
C LEU A 160 1.29 21.78 0.12
N ALA A 161 0.26 20.95 -0.01
CA ALA A 161 0.00 20.16 -1.21
C ALA A 161 -0.48 20.99 -2.42
N SER A 162 -0.88 22.25 -2.21
CA SER A 162 -1.21 23.17 -3.31
C SER A 162 0.01 23.80 -3.96
N GLY A 163 1.18 23.67 -3.32
CA GLY A 163 2.46 24.13 -3.86
C GLY A 163 3.05 23.21 -4.94
N PRO A 164 4.16 23.61 -5.58
CA PRO A 164 4.77 22.84 -6.67
C PRO A 164 5.57 21.61 -6.20
N ASP A 165 6.03 21.58 -4.95
CA ASP A 165 7.03 20.61 -4.49
C ASP A 165 6.44 19.35 -3.85
N LEU A 166 5.16 19.39 -3.46
CA LEU A 166 4.53 18.37 -2.62
C LEU A 166 3.17 17.98 -3.17
N VAL A 167 2.92 16.68 -3.26
CA VAL A 167 1.59 16.15 -3.59
C VAL A 167 0.88 15.63 -2.34
N ASP A 168 -0.46 15.60 -2.37
CA ASP A 168 -1.28 14.94 -1.35
C ASP A 168 -1.55 13.46 -1.65
N ARG A 169 -1.15 12.97 -2.84
CA ARG A 169 -1.41 11.59 -3.26
C ARG A 169 -0.42 11.12 -4.31
N VAL A 170 0.12 9.91 -4.09
CA VAL A 170 0.95 9.20 -5.07
C VAL A 170 0.19 7.99 -5.59
N ARG A 171 -0.03 7.92 -6.90
CA ARG A 171 -0.74 6.82 -7.56
C ARG A 171 0.18 5.61 -7.72
N VAL A 172 -0.39 4.40 -7.78
CA VAL A 172 0.41 3.18 -7.91
C VAL A 172 1.30 3.17 -9.16
N PRO A 173 0.84 3.57 -10.37
CA PRO A 173 1.72 3.65 -11.54
C PRO A 173 2.98 4.50 -11.29
N THR A 174 2.83 5.67 -10.65
CA THR A 174 3.96 6.53 -10.25
C THR A 174 4.90 5.84 -9.28
N LYS A 175 4.36 5.10 -8.29
CA LYS A 175 5.21 4.30 -7.38
C LYS A 175 5.99 3.25 -8.14
N LEU A 176 5.34 2.54 -9.07
CA LEU A 176 5.97 1.50 -9.89
C LEU A 176 7.06 2.06 -10.80
N ASP A 177 6.93 3.29 -11.30
CA ASP A 177 7.99 3.96 -12.07
C ASP A 177 9.30 4.09 -11.24
N GLY A 178 9.18 4.15 -9.92
CA GLY A 178 10.28 4.25 -8.96
C GLY A 178 10.85 2.93 -8.44
N PHE A 179 10.21 1.78 -8.70
CA PHE A 179 10.70 0.50 -8.19
C PHE A 179 12.05 0.15 -8.82
N GLY A 180 13.00 -0.31 -7.99
CA GLY A 180 14.39 -0.55 -8.39
C GLY A 180 15.24 0.72 -8.50
N ARG A 181 14.72 1.91 -8.13
CA ARG A 181 15.45 3.17 -8.14
C ARG A 181 15.67 3.71 -6.74
N ALA A 182 16.74 4.49 -6.56
CA ALA A 182 16.96 5.25 -5.35
C ALA A 182 16.16 6.56 -5.37
N VAL A 183 15.78 7.03 -4.18
CA VAL A 183 15.28 8.39 -3.99
C VAL A 183 16.40 9.38 -4.31
N ASP A 184 16.07 10.47 -5.02
CA ASP A 184 16.93 11.64 -5.17
C ASP A 184 17.21 12.23 -3.78
N GLY A 185 18.39 11.87 -3.26
CA GLY A 185 18.79 12.20 -1.90
C GLY A 185 19.03 13.70 -1.69
N GLU A 186 19.49 14.41 -2.72
CA GLU A 186 19.76 15.84 -2.65
C GLU A 186 18.44 16.62 -2.61
N ALA A 187 17.53 16.32 -3.53
CA ALA A 187 16.21 16.94 -3.55
C ALA A 187 15.41 16.62 -2.27
N TRP A 188 15.52 15.39 -1.77
CA TRP A 188 14.89 14.98 -0.52
C TRP A 188 15.46 15.74 0.69
N ALA A 189 16.78 15.83 0.82
CA ALA A 189 17.42 16.55 1.92
C ALA A 189 17.05 18.05 1.90
N ALA A 190 17.15 18.69 0.73
CA ALA A 190 16.79 20.08 0.55
C ALA A 190 15.32 20.37 0.93
N LEU A 191 14.40 19.46 0.58
CA LEU A 191 13.00 19.55 0.98
C LEU A 191 12.85 19.44 2.50
N VAL A 192 13.40 18.40 3.12
CA VAL A 192 13.22 18.09 4.55
C VAL A 192 13.84 19.16 5.45
N ASP A 193 14.98 19.72 5.07
CA ASP A 193 15.69 20.73 5.85
C ASP A 193 14.89 22.05 5.98
N ARG A 194 13.88 22.28 5.13
CA ARG A 194 12.93 23.41 5.29
C ARG A 194 12.00 23.25 6.51
N PHE A 195 11.87 22.05 7.06
CA PHE A 195 10.85 21.72 8.06
C PHE A 195 11.40 21.34 9.45
N ASP A 196 12.73 21.20 9.62
CA ASP A 196 13.37 20.76 10.87
C ASP A 196 12.72 19.49 11.46
N PRO A 197 13.00 18.30 10.90
CA PRO A 197 12.24 17.09 11.18
C PRO A 197 12.43 16.59 12.61
N ILE A 198 11.33 16.17 13.24
CA ILE A 198 11.29 15.53 14.56
C ILE A 198 11.91 14.13 14.49
N GLU A 199 11.60 13.38 13.43
CA GLU A 199 12.07 12.02 13.22
C GLU A 199 12.22 11.74 11.72
N ARG A 200 13.20 10.92 11.33
CA ARG A 200 13.42 10.47 9.94
C ARG A 200 13.29 8.96 9.87
N PHE A 201 12.74 8.47 8.77
CA PHE A 201 12.54 7.05 8.49
C PHE A 201 13.16 6.70 7.14
N ASP A 202 13.81 5.54 7.08
CA ASP A 202 14.26 4.89 5.85
C ASP A 202 13.67 3.47 5.84
N PHE A 203 13.01 3.09 4.74
CA PHE A 203 12.28 1.84 4.63
C PHE A 203 12.92 0.93 3.58
N GLU A 204 13.53 -0.14 4.06
CA GLU A 204 14.01 -1.23 3.23
C GLU A 204 12.96 -2.35 3.17
N TYR A 205 12.58 -2.73 1.95
CA TYR A 205 11.54 -3.74 1.69
C TYR A 205 12.10 -5.10 1.27
N GLY A 206 13.42 -5.23 1.09
CA GLY A 206 14.06 -6.51 0.76
C GLY A 206 13.67 -7.10 -0.61
N LEU A 207 13.16 -6.30 -1.54
CA LEU A 207 12.59 -6.79 -2.80
C LEU A 207 13.65 -7.27 -3.81
N ALA A 208 14.91 -6.82 -3.67
CA ALA A 208 16.04 -7.14 -4.56
C ALA A 208 15.68 -7.03 -6.06
N LEU A 209 15.37 -5.81 -6.50
CA LEU A 209 14.98 -5.50 -7.87
C LEU A 209 16.15 -4.90 -8.64
N ASP A 210 16.63 -5.59 -9.66
CA ASP A 210 17.64 -5.06 -10.59
C ASP A 210 17.02 -4.12 -11.63
N GLU A 211 15.76 -4.37 -11.99
CA GLU A 211 14.99 -3.62 -12.96
C GLU A 211 13.57 -3.36 -12.43
N ARG A 212 12.86 -2.45 -13.11
CA ARG A 212 11.46 -2.17 -12.80
C ARG A 212 10.61 -3.43 -13.08
N PRO A 213 9.81 -3.91 -12.11
CA PRO A 213 8.92 -5.04 -12.34
C PRO A 213 7.77 -4.69 -13.29
N VAL A 214 7.31 -5.68 -14.05
CA VAL A 214 6.20 -5.55 -14.99
C VAL A 214 4.89 -5.44 -14.22
N ALA A 215 4.11 -4.39 -14.47
CA ALA A 215 2.79 -4.24 -13.86
C ALA A 215 1.83 -5.27 -14.46
N GLU A 216 1.25 -6.13 -13.62
CA GLU A 216 0.32 -7.18 -14.06
C GLU A 216 -0.70 -7.49 -12.95
N THR A 217 -1.89 -7.95 -13.33
CA THR A 217 -2.90 -8.45 -12.38
C THR A 217 -2.85 -9.98 -12.37
N MET A 218 -2.20 -10.55 -11.36
CA MET A 218 -2.00 -11.99 -11.21
C MET A 218 -1.88 -12.39 -9.74
N ALA A 219 -2.21 -13.65 -9.44
CA ALA A 219 -2.06 -14.26 -8.12
C ALA A 219 -1.30 -15.59 -8.19
N ALA A 220 -0.30 -15.64 -9.08
CA ALA A 220 0.53 -16.83 -9.30
C ALA A 220 2.01 -16.46 -9.46
N GLY A 221 2.90 -17.11 -8.72
CA GLY A 221 4.34 -16.84 -8.69
C GLY A 221 4.89 -16.87 -7.27
N THR A 222 6.22 -16.84 -7.16
CA THR A 222 6.91 -16.81 -5.86
C THR A 222 6.95 -15.38 -5.35
N VAL A 223 6.48 -15.15 -4.13
CA VAL A 223 6.44 -13.82 -3.53
C VAL A 223 7.86 -13.36 -3.20
N ARG A 224 8.24 -12.18 -3.72
CA ARG A 224 9.47 -11.48 -3.31
C ARG A 224 9.24 -10.58 -2.10
N GLY A 225 8.03 -10.01 -1.98
CA GLY A 225 7.64 -9.20 -0.83
C GLY A 225 6.62 -8.13 -1.19
N TRP A 226 6.41 -7.20 -0.26
CA TRP A 226 5.43 -6.12 -0.36
C TRP A 226 6.09 -4.76 -0.22
N LYS A 227 5.65 -3.78 -1.02
CA LYS A 227 5.95 -2.36 -0.79
C LYS A 227 4.65 -1.57 -0.83
N GLY A 228 4.16 -1.18 0.35
CA GLY A 228 2.78 -0.76 0.52
C GLY A 228 1.83 -1.85 0.05
N ARG A 229 0.81 -1.48 -0.74
CA ARG A 229 -0.14 -2.43 -1.33
C ARG A 229 0.34 -3.17 -2.58
N VAL A 230 1.56 -2.93 -3.03
CA VAL A 230 2.11 -3.61 -4.21
C VAL A 230 2.78 -4.90 -3.75
N LEU A 231 2.24 -6.02 -4.21
CA LEU A 231 2.82 -7.35 -4.06
C LEU A 231 3.78 -7.59 -5.24
N VAL A 232 5.01 -7.98 -4.94
CA VAL A 232 6.03 -8.30 -5.94
C VAL A 232 6.16 -9.81 -6.05
N LEU A 233 6.00 -10.33 -7.26
CA LEU A 233 6.07 -11.75 -7.58
C LEU A 233 7.20 -12.02 -8.57
N GLU A 234 7.85 -13.17 -8.44
CA GLU A 234 8.70 -13.74 -9.47
C GLU A 234 7.94 -14.86 -10.19
N ARG A 235 8.00 -14.86 -11.53
CA ARG A 235 7.49 -15.97 -12.34
C ARG A 235 8.28 -16.07 -13.64
N ASN A 236 8.71 -17.28 -14.00
CA ASN A 236 9.45 -17.56 -15.25
C ASN A 236 10.67 -16.62 -15.43
N GLY A 237 11.43 -16.37 -14.35
CA GLY A 237 12.62 -15.51 -14.37
C GLY A 237 12.36 -14.01 -14.52
N SER A 238 11.09 -13.57 -14.50
CA SER A 238 10.69 -12.16 -14.54
C SER A 238 10.05 -11.72 -13.24
N THR A 239 10.16 -10.43 -12.91
CA THR A 239 9.50 -9.85 -11.74
C THR A 239 8.26 -9.06 -12.15
N TYR A 240 7.17 -9.28 -11.42
CA TYR A 240 5.86 -8.66 -11.63
C TYR A 240 5.45 -7.87 -10.39
N ALA A 241 4.79 -6.75 -10.61
CA ALA A 241 4.20 -5.93 -9.57
C ALA A 241 2.68 -5.94 -9.69
N VAL A 242 2.03 -6.45 -8.64
CA VAL A 242 0.58 -6.60 -8.56
C VAL A 242 0.05 -5.60 -7.55
N ASP A 243 -0.86 -4.73 -7.98
CA ASP A 243 -1.64 -3.91 -7.05
C ASP A 243 -2.65 -4.82 -6.34
N ALA A 244 -2.44 -5.14 -5.06
CA ALA A 244 -3.31 -6.06 -4.33
C ALA A 244 -4.78 -5.57 -4.25
N ARG A 245 -5.01 -4.25 -4.37
CA ARG A 245 -6.37 -3.73 -4.49
C ARG A 245 -7.05 -4.18 -5.78
N GLU A 246 -6.30 -4.37 -6.85
CA GLU A 246 -6.85 -4.86 -8.11
C GLU A 246 -7.20 -6.34 -8.06
N LEU A 247 -6.62 -7.11 -7.12
CA LEU A 247 -7.06 -8.50 -6.86
C LEU A 247 -8.42 -8.56 -6.16
N VAL A 248 -8.81 -7.54 -5.38
CA VAL A 248 -10.08 -7.53 -4.66
C VAL A 248 -11.26 -7.63 -5.65
N GLY A 249 -12.13 -8.60 -5.37
CA GLY A 249 -13.30 -8.93 -6.17
C GLY A 249 -13.09 -10.10 -7.13
N TYR A 250 -11.85 -10.50 -7.43
CA TYR A 250 -11.57 -11.64 -8.28
C TYR A 250 -11.87 -12.96 -7.59
N GLU A 251 -12.41 -13.90 -8.35
CA GLU A 251 -12.41 -15.30 -7.98
C GLU A 251 -11.01 -15.92 -8.15
N LEU A 252 -10.59 -16.71 -7.17
CA LEU A 252 -9.40 -17.54 -7.26
C LEU A 252 -9.80 -18.94 -7.76
N THR A 253 -9.11 -19.38 -8.81
CA THR A 253 -9.30 -20.69 -9.44
C THR A 253 -8.03 -21.55 -9.27
N GLU A 254 -8.19 -22.87 -9.34
CA GLU A 254 -7.06 -23.81 -9.24
C GLU A 254 -6.18 -23.83 -10.50
N THR A 255 -6.73 -23.38 -11.64
CA THR A 255 -6.02 -23.39 -12.92
C THR A 255 -5.29 -22.07 -13.15
N VAL A 256 -3.97 -22.06 -12.99
CA VAL A 256 -3.13 -20.93 -13.39
C VAL A 256 -2.96 -20.92 -14.91
N PRO A 257 -3.32 -19.83 -15.62
CA PRO A 257 -3.10 -19.75 -17.05
C PRO A 257 -1.61 -19.85 -17.39
N ASP A 258 -1.29 -20.71 -18.36
CA ASP A 258 0.03 -20.88 -18.95
C ASP A 258 0.24 -19.81 -20.02
N ARG A 259 0.45 -18.56 -19.60
CA ARG A 259 0.79 -17.46 -20.52
C ARG A 259 2.22 -17.02 -20.25
N ASP A 260 3.09 -17.23 -21.22
CA ASP A 260 4.40 -16.58 -21.30
C ASP A 260 4.21 -15.11 -21.72
N LEU A 261 3.95 -14.27 -20.74
CA LEU A 261 3.62 -12.84 -20.89
C LEU A 261 4.79 -11.98 -21.43
N GLN A 262 5.99 -12.54 -21.60
CA GLN A 262 7.14 -11.86 -22.21
C GLN A 262 7.11 -11.81 -23.74
N SER A 263 6.14 -12.45 -24.40
CA SER A 263 6.12 -12.51 -25.88
C SER A 263 5.41 -11.33 -26.57
N SER A 264 4.79 -10.39 -25.83
CA SER A 264 3.99 -9.30 -26.44
C SER A 264 4.60 -7.89 -26.39
N LEU A 265 5.79 -7.71 -25.79
CA LEU A 265 6.49 -6.42 -25.78
C LEU A 265 7.72 -6.43 -26.70
N GLY A 266 7.46 -6.63 -27.99
CA GLY A 266 8.46 -6.48 -29.06
C GLY A 266 7.94 -5.85 -30.35
N ALA A 267 6.71 -5.32 -30.36
CA ALA A 267 6.05 -4.88 -31.58
C ALA A 267 5.47 -3.46 -31.51
N PHE A 268 6.20 -2.48 -30.96
CA PHE A 268 6.00 -1.06 -31.30
C PHE A 268 7.35 -0.33 -31.31
N GLY A 269 8.10 -0.56 -32.38
CA GLY A 269 9.09 0.38 -32.90
C GLY A 269 8.55 0.95 -34.22
N GLY A 270 8.32 2.26 -34.26
CA GLY A 270 7.87 3.03 -35.41
C GLY A 270 7.78 4.50 -35.06
#